data_AF-A0A2V7G832-F1
#
_entry.id   AF-A0A2V7G832-F1
#
_cell.length_a   1.000
_cell.length_b   1.000
_cell.length_c   1.000
_cell.angle_alpha   90.00
_cell.angle_beta   90.00
_cell.angle_gamma   90.00
#
_symmetry.space_group_name_H-M   'P 1'
#
loop_
_entity.id
_entity.type
_entity.pdbx_description
1 polymer ?
#
loop_
_entity_poly.entity_id
_entity_poly.type
_entity_poly.pdbx_seq_one_letter_code
_entity_poly.pdbx_strand_id
1 'polypeptide(L)'
;MYILLLPLLAAPLAARPFDSLPPARTRVAYEPAGRAVTITVGPFRLPAMGHDHDMMMMMDEWAEDRSDLVTWPADTWLQGFQLRVVDGAGRELSRRLLHHWAVIDVDRRELVYPVAHRVMGGGAESGDVRLPPTVGVPLPAGHRLQAFFMWHNDSDQDLEAVYLRLTITWLPGNLQPRPAPVLPFWADVDFHPGEGGANRYDVPPGGSTRVAEFTVPVSGHLLVLSGHLHDYGASIRVEDAQTGEILARVTARRDADGTVRGVSRELLGLWGPGPHLEANRRYLIVVVYDNPTRTPLTGVMGVIGGLFQPDDVRAWPAVDPTNPDYQRDLAGFLRASTVAMANRTRMLP
;
A
#
# COMPACT_ATOMS: atom_id res chain seq x y z
N MET A 1 -5.94 -27.95 63.00
CA MET A 1 -4.51 -27.69 62.74
C MET A 1 -4.42 -26.99 61.39
N TYR A 2 -4.20 -25.68 61.41
CA TYR A 2 -4.07 -24.79 60.25
C TYR A 2 -2.67 -24.94 59.63
N ILE A 3 -2.56 -25.19 58.32
CA ILE A 3 -1.32 -25.03 57.54
C ILE A 3 -1.75 -24.51 56.15
N LEU A 4 -1.86 -23.18 55.99
CA LEU A 4 -0.89 -22.28 55.34
C LEU A 4 -0.76 -22.48 53.82
N LEU A 5 -1.60 -21.75 53.07
CA LEU A 5 -1.35 -21.40 51.67
C LEU A 5 -0.18 -20.41 51.61
N LEU A 6 0.92 -20.80 50.99
CA LEU A 6 1.97 -19.88 50.56
C LEU A 6 1.50 -19.13 49.29
N PRO A 7 1.48 -17.79 49.29
CA PRO A 7 1.21 -17.04 48.07
C PRO A 7 2.39 -17.19 47.11
N LEU A 8 2.13 -17.64 45.88
CA LEU A 8 3.07 -17.45 44.78
C LEU A 8 3.23 -15.94 44.57
N LEU A 9 4.33 -15.38 45.05
CA LEU A 9 4.79 -14.05 44.65
C LEU A 9 5.05 -14.11 43.14
N ALA A 10 4.15 -13.51 42.36
CA ALA A 10 4.44 -13.14 40.99
C ALA A 10 5.59 -12.14 41.04
N ALA A 11 6.79 -12.59 40.65
CA ALA A 11 7.89 -11.68 40.42
C ALA A 11 7.42 -10.66 39.37
N PRO A 12 7.60 -9.34 39.59
CA PRO A 12 7.34 -8.37 38.55
C PRO A 12 8.23 -8.76 37.35
N LEU A 13 7.62 -8.96 36.18
CA LEU A 13 8.40 -8.97 34.94
C LEU A 13 9.09 -7.61 34.89
N ALA A 14 10.37 -7.57 35.24
CA ALA A 14 11.19 -6.41 34.99
C ALA A 14 11.06 -6.11 33.49
N ALA A 15 10.53 -4.92 33.17
CA ALA A 15 10.50 -4.41 31.82
C ALA A 15 11.93 -4.51 31.29
N ARG A 16 12.13 -5.30 30.22
CA ARG A 16 13.45 -5.40 29.61
C ARG A 16 13.88 -4.00 29.17
N PRO A 17 15.15 -3.62 29.34
CA PRO A 17 15.64 -2.34 28.85
C PRO A 17 15.36 -2.20 27.34
N PHE A 18 14.98 -0.98 26.96
CA PHE A 18 14.56 -0.46 25.65
C PHE A 18 15.40 -0.90 24.44
N ASP A 19 16.69 -1.17 24.63
CA ASP A 19 17.64 -1.55 23.57
C ASP A 19 17.69 -3.07 23.25
N SER A 20 16.71 -3.86 23.71
CA SER A 20 16.80 -5.34 23.66
C SER A 20 15.83 -6.04 22.69
N LEU A 21 15.11 -5.30 21.85
CA LEU A 21 14.25 -5.94 20.85
C LEU A 21 15.11 -6.64 19.78
N PRO A 22 14.76 -7.87 19.38
CA PRO A 22 15.41 -8.49 18.25
C PRO A 22 15.16 -7.65 16.99
N PRO A 23 16.10 -7.65 16.03
CA PRO A 23 15.88 -6.96 14.76
C PRO A 23 14.58 -7.45 14.12
N ALA A 24 13.88 -6.55 13.43
CA ALA A 24 12.65 -6.90 12.71
C ALA A 24 12.91 -8.10 11.79
N ARG A 25 12.00 -9.07 11.80
CA ARG A 25 12.09 -10.28 10.97
C ARG A 25 10.81 -10.49 10.20
N THR A 26 10.96 -10.96 8.97
CA THR A 26 9.83 -11.42 8.17
C THR A 26 9.53 -12.87 8.48
N ARG A 27 8.28 -13.14 8.84
CA ARG A 27 7.74 -14.48 9.01
C ARG A 27 6.62 -14.67 8.01
N VAL A 28 6.70 -15.76 7.25
CA VAL A 28 5.67 -16.08 6.25
C VAL A 28 5.06 -17.43 6.58
N ALA A 29 3.73 -17.46 6.62
CA ALA A 29 2.93 -18.66 6.75
C ALA A 29 2.13 -18.87 5.47
N TYR A 30 2.40 -19.98 4.78
CA TYR A 30 1.61 -20.41 3.63
C TYR A 30 0.57 -21.45 4.09
N GLU A 31 -0.71 -21.17 3.82
CA GLU A 31 -1.84 -21.99 4.24
C GLU A 31 -2.67 -22.42 3.00
N PRO A 32 -2.24 -23.46 2.26
CA PRO A 32 -2.88 -23.90 1.02
C PRO A 32 -4.38 -24.21 1.17
N ALA A 33 -4.75 -24.91 2.25
CA ALA A 33 -6.14 -25.30 2.50
C ALA A 33 -7.04 -24.09 2.81
N GLY A 34 -6.49 -23.09 3.50
CA GLY A 34 -7.17 -21.82 3.79
C GLY A 34 -7.11 -20.82 2.64
N ARG A 35 -6.37 -21.13 1.57
CA ARG A 35 -6.09 -20.24 0.42
C ARG A 35 -5.56 -18.88 0.84
N ALA A 36 -4.62 -18.90 1.78
CA ALA A 36 -4.03 -17.70 2.36
C ALA A 36 -2.50 -17.77 2.44
N VAL A 37 -1.88 -16.60 2.34
CA VAL A 37 -0.48 -16.36 2.72
C VAL A 37 -0.49 -15.24 3.75
N THR A 38 0.10 -15.47 4.92
CA THR A 38 0.24 -14.44 5.95
C THR A 38 1.70 -14.02 6.08
N ILE A 39 2.00 -12.75 5.80
CA ILE A 39 3.30 -12.12 6.01
C ILE A 39 3.21 -11.31 7.30
N THR A 40 4.06 -11.65 8.29
CA THR A 40 4.19 -10.88 9.53
C THR A 40 5.59 -10.30 9.61
N VAL A 41 5.69 -8.99 9.83
CA VAL A 41 6.95 -8.25 9.94
C VAL A 41 7.01 -7.52 11.27
N GLY A 42 8.18 -7.50 11.90
CA GLY A 42 8.44 -6.85 13.18
C GLY A 42 9.31 -7.70 14.11
N PRO A 43 9.50 -7.31 15.38
CA PRO A 43 8.90 -6.12 16.00
C PRO A 43 9.50 -4.82 15.45
N PHE A 44 8.67 -3.79 15.39
CA PHE A 44 9.04 -2.40 15.13
C PHE A 44 8.83 -1.58 16.39
N ARG A 45 9.67 -0.56 16.54
CA ARG A 45 9.55 0.46 17.57
C ARG A 45 9.14 1.77 16.93
N LEU A 46 8.01 2.31 17.36
CA LEU A 46 7.43 3.52 16.81
C LEU A 46 7.44 4.60 17.90
N PRO A 47 8.39 5.54 17.90
CA PRO A 47 8.38 6.63 18.87
C PRO A 47 7.14 7.50 18.68
N ALA A 48 6.66 8.11 19.76
CA ALA A 48 5.64 9.15 19.69
C ALA A 48 6.20 10.36 18.93
N MET A 49 5.42 10.93 18.00
CA MET A 49 5.87 12.12 17.27
C MET A 49 5.73 13.43 18.08
N GLY A 50 5.01 13.42 19.21
CA GLY A 50 4.80 14.59 20.06
C GLY A 50 3.85 15.65 19.44
N HIS A 51 3.25 16.49 20.28
CA HIS A 51 2.27 17.51 19.86
C HIS A 51 2.87 18.80 19.25
N ASP A 52 4.20 18.93 19.19
CA ASP A 52 4.87 20.19 18.78
C ASP A 52 5.19 20.29 17.27
N HIS A 53 4.80 19.31 16.46
CA HIS A 53 5.11 19.31 15.01
C HIS A 53 4.04 20.01 14.17
N ASP A 54 3.62 21.20 14.58
CA ASP A 54 2.72 22.06 13.82
C ASP A 54 3.36 22.59 12.51
N MET A 55 4.66 22.38 12.24
CA MET A 55 5.34 23.07 11.11
C MET A 55 6.54 22.35 10.46
N MET A 56 6.68 21.02 10.48
CA MET A 56 7.80 20.37 9.77
C MET A 56 7.43 19.04 9.09
N MET A 57 6.93 19.15 7.85
CA MET A 57 7.00 18.08 6.84
C MET A 57 8.44 17.98 6.29
N MET A 58 9.42 17.84 7.19
CA MET A 58 10.81 17.66 6.81
C MET A 58 11.06 16.19 6.46
N MET A 59 11.94 16.00 5.49
CA MET A 59 12.15 14.82 4.66
C MET A 59 12.61 13.54 5.41
N ASP A 60 12.77 13.62 6.74
CA ASP A 60 13.60 12.69 7.52
C ASP A 60 12.87 12.02 8.72
N GLU A 61 11.60 12.33 9.00
CA GLU A 61 10.93 11.89 10.25
C GLU A 61 9.91 10.74 10.10
N TRP A 62 9.54 10.34 8.88
CA TRP A 62 8.67 9.17 8.69
C TRP A 62 9.52 7.90 8.72
N ALA A 63 9.38 7.10 9.77
CA ALA A 63 10.07 5.82 9.85
C ALA A 63 9.59 4.90 8.72
N GLU A 64 10.49 4.62 7.77
CA GLU A 64 10.26 3.66 6.70
C GLU A 64 10.82 2.29 7.07
N ASP A 65 9.97 1.28 6.99
CA ASP A 65 10.34 -0.10 7.24
C ASP A 65 9.93 -0.99 6.07
N ARG A 66 10.51 -2.18 6.05
CA ARG A 66 10.30 -3.16 4.98
C ARG A 66 10.35 -4.58 5.48
N SER A 67 9.71 -5.48 4.75
CA SER A 67 9.96 -6.90 4.87
C SER A 67 11.26 -7.30 4.16
N ASP A 68 11.72 -8.51 4.46
CA ASP A 68 12.59 -9.30 3.60
C ASP A 68 11.86 -9.57 2.27
N LEU A 69 12.61 -9.94 1.23
CA LEU A 69 12.01 -10.44 0.00
C LEU A 69 11.36 -11.81 0.28
N VAL A 70 10.11 -11.94 -0.17
CA VAL A 70 9.29 -13.14 0.00
C VAL A 70 9.00 -13.74 -1.37
N THR A 71 9.43 -14.99 -1.60
CA THR A 71 9.14 -15.72 -2.85
C THR A 71 7.73 -16.31 -2.81
N TRP A 72 6.89 -15.97 -3.79
CA TRP A 72 5.52 -16.44 -3.89
C TRP A 72 5.45 -17.95 -4.18
N PRO A 73 4.56 -18.73 -3.53
CA PRO A 73 4.74 -20.18 -3.43
C PRO A 73 4.05 -20.98 -4.54
N ALA A 74 3.07 -20.40 -5.25
CA ALA A 74 2.23 -21.12 -6.20
C ALA A 74 1.65 -20.18 -7.26
N ASP A 75 1.25 -20.73 -8.41
CA ASP A 75 0.48 -19.99 -9.39
C ASP A 75 -0.92 -19.72 -8.85
N THR A 76 -1.27 -18.45 -8.73
CA THR A 76 -2.50 -18.02 -8.06
C THR A 76 -3.16 -16.84 -8.74
N TRP A 77 -4.43 -16.66 -8.42
CA TRP A 77 -5.15 -15.41 -8.61
C TRP A 77 -5.33 -14.75 -7.24
N LEU A 78 -4.66 -13.63 -6.98
CA LEU A 78 -4.93 -12.89 -5.76
C LEU A 78 -6.38 -12.41 -5.77
N GLN A 79 -7.03 -12.53 -4.61
CA GLN A 79 -8.42 -12.16 -4.40
C GLN A 79 -8.59 -11.02 -3.41
N GLY A 80 -7.51 -10.57 -2.78
CA GLY A 80 -7.58 -9.48 -1.83
C GLY A 80 -6.67 -9.72 -0.64
N PHE A 81 -6.77 -8.82 0.32
CA PHE A 81 -5.91 -8.81 1.49
C PHE A 81 -6.64 -8.25 2.71
N GLN A 82 -6.08 -8.62 3.86
CA GLN A 82 -6.37 -8.04 5.15
C GLN A 82 -5.07 -7.59 5.80
N LEU A 83 -4.99 -6.32 6.17
CA LEU A 83 -3.81 -5.75 6.84
C LEU A 83 -4.13 -5.41 8.30
N ARG A 84 -3.29 -5.83 9.24
CA ARG A 84 -3.47 -5.52 10.66
C ARG A 84 -2.15 -5.02 11.24
N VAL A 85 -2.24 -4.01 12.09
CA VAL A 85 -1.14 -3.57 12.95
C VAL A 85 -1.44 -4.14 14.33
N VAL A 86 -0.50 -4.84 14.95
CA VAL A 86 -0.72 -5.50 16.24
C VAL A 86 0.43 -5.25 17.21
N ASP A 87 0.14 -5.27 18.50
CA ASP A 87 1.16 -5.18 19.56
C ASP A 87 1.87 -6.53 19.81
N GLY A 88 2.82 -6.54 20.76
CA GLY A 88 3.56 -7.75 21.13
C GLY A 88 2.72 -8.85 21.79
N ALA A 89 1.52 -8.52 22.27
CA ALA A 89 0.53 -9.48 22.76
C ALA A 89 -0.45 -9.94 21.66
N GLY A 90 -0.33 -9.39 20.44
CA GLY A 90 -1.19 -9.67 19.31
C GLY A 90 -2.51 -8.91 19.31
N ARG A 91 -2.68 -7.89 20.15
CA ARG A 91 -3.86 -7.01 20.13
C ARG A 91 -3.78 -6.05 18.97
N GLU A 92 -4.91 -5.80 18.32
CA GLU A 92 -4.98 -4.87 17.19
C GLU A 92 -4.74 -3.43 17.67
N LEU A 93 -3.82 -2.74 16.99
CA LEU A 93 -3.54 -1.32 17.13
C LEU A 93 -4.25 -0.55 16.02
N SER A 94 -4.36 0.78 16.19
CA SER A 94 -4.94 1.65 15.18
C SER A 94 -4.18 1.55 13.86
N ARG A 95 -4.91 1.37 12.76
CA ARG A 95 -4.34 1.45 11.40
C ARG A 95 -3.87 2.84 11.01
N ARG A 96 -4.25 3.89 11.76
CA ARG A 96 -3.73 5.25 11.57
C ARG A 96 -2.22 5.34 11.83
N LEU A 97 -1.65 4.33 12.50
CA LEU A 97 -0.21 4.17 12.61
C LEU A 97 0.49 3.98 11.26
N LEU A 98 -0.23 3.59 10.20
CA LEU A 98 0.32 3.48 8.85
C LEU A 98 0.03 4.75 8.07
N HIS A 99 1.08 5.46 7.66
CA HIS A 99 0.95 6.55 6.71
C HIS A 99 0.66 6.02 5.31
N HIS A 100 1.54 5.13 4.85
CA HIS A 100 1.45 4.45 3.57
C HIS A 100 2.02 3.05 3.68
N TRP A 101 1.52 2.15 2.86
CA TRP A 101 2.12 0.85 2.66
C TRP A 101 1.88 0.35 1.25
N ALA A 102 2.76 -0.52 0.79
CA ALA A 102 2.64 -1.22 -0.47
C ALA A 102 3.22 -2.62 -0.37
N VAL A 103 2.77 -3.52 -1.24
CA VAL A 103 3.49 -4.74 -1.57
C VAL A 103 3.95 -4.60 -3.01
N ILE A 104 5.25 -4.73 -3.20
CA ILE A 104 5.92 -4.57 -4.47
C ILE A 104 6.28 -5.95 -5.01
N ASP A 105 5.88 -6.24 -6.24
CA ASP A 105 6.36 -7.36 -7.04
C ASP A 105 7.55 -6.89 -7.88
N VAL A 106 8.75 -7.33 -7.49
CA VAL A 106 10.00 -6.92 -8.18
C VAL A 106 10.26 -7.71 -9.46
N ASP A 107 9.38 -8.63 -9.83
CA ASP A 107 9.49 -9.40 -11.07
C ASP A 107 8.44 -8.97 -12.10
N ARG A 108 7.68 -7.90 -11.80
CA ARG A 108 6.70 -7.29 -12.70
C ARG A 108 6.85 -5.77 -12.74
N ARG A 109 6.66 -5.18 -13.92
CA ARG A 109 6.66 -3.72 -14.11
C ARG A 109 5.31 -3.12 -13.72
N GLU A 110 5.32 -1.93 -13.15
CA GLU A 110 4.13 -1.08 -12.99
C GLU A 110 3.52 -0.71 -14.37
N LEU A 111 2.24 -0.31 -14.41
CA LEU A 111 1.56 0.07 -15.65
C LEU A 111 2.13 1.37 -16.23
N VAL A 112 2.04 2.44 -15.43
CA VAL A 112 2.31 3.81 -15.87
C VAL A 112 3.82 4.07 -15.89
N TYR A 113 4.50 3.74 -14.79
CA TYR A 113 5.92 4.04 -14.63
C TYR A 113 6.82 2.82 -14.91
N PRO A 114 8.06 3.01 -15.38
CA PRO A 114 9.03 1.94 -15.57
C PRO A 114 9.68 1.51 -14.24
N VAL A 115 8.87 1.18 -13.24
CA VAL A 115 9.29 0.79 -11.88
C VAL A 115 8.68 -0.57 -11.50
N ALA A 116 9.04 -1.14 -10.34
CA ALA A 116 8.46 -2.40 -9.88
C ALA A 116 6.95 -2.27 -9.59
N HIS A 117 6.18 -3.34 -9.78
CA HIS A 117 4.72 -3.27 -9.70
C HIS A 117 4.24 -3.18 -8.25
N ARG A 118 3.41 -2.19 -7.90
CA ARG A 118 2.75 -2.13 -6.59
C ARG A 118 1.47 -2.96 -6.63
N VAL A 119 1.60 -4.27 -6.38
CA VAL A 119 0.49 -5.23 -6.47
C VAL A 119 -0.58 -5.04 -5.39
N MET A 120 -0.27 -4.35 -4.29
CA MET A 120 -1.21 -3.96 -3.23
C MET A 120 -0.69 -2.67 -2.58
N GLY A 121 -1.57 -1.88 -1.99
CA GLY A 121 -1.16 -0.73 -1.19
C GLY A 121 -2.33 0.12 -0.71
N GLY A 122 -2.00 1.14 0.06
CA GLY A 122 -2.92 2.13 0.60
C GLY A 122 -2.30 2.93 1.74
N GLY A 123 -3.01 3.90 2.30
CA GLY A 123 -2.65 4.56 3.56
C GLY A 123 -3.63 4.27 4.70
N ALA A 124 -3.60 5.10 5.73
CA ALA A 124 -4.53 5.05 6.88
C ALA A 124 -6.01 5.03 6.45
N GLU A 125 -6.32 5.63 5.31
CA GLU A 125 -7.66 5.73 4.71
C GLU A 125 -8.13 4.44 4.03
N SER A 126 -7.23 3.49 3.80
CA SER A 126 -7.50 2.32 2.98
C SER A 126 -7.99 1.12 3.80
N GLY A 127 -9.21 0.65 3.50
CA GLY A 127 -9.78 -0.57 4.07
C GLY A 127 -9.20 -1.86 3.47
N ASP A 128 -9.61 -3.01 4.04
CA ASP A 128 -9.36 -4.32 3.45
C ASP A 128 -9.96 -4.42 2.03
N VAL A 129 -9.37 -5.26 1.17
CA VAL A 129 -9.81 -5.46 -0.21
C VAL A 129 -10.23 -6.90 -0.41
N ARG A 130 -11.37 -7.09 -1.09
CA ARG A 130 -11.82 -8.39 -1.59
C ARG A 130 -12.40 -8.21 -2.99
N LEU A 131 -11.83 -8.94 -3.95
CA LEU A 131 -12.29 -9.01 -5.32
C LEU A 131 -13.44 -10.02 -5.43
N PRO A 132 -14.40 -9.81 -6.35
CA PRO A 132 -15.33 -10.87 -6.71
C PRO A 132 -14.57 -12.01 -7.41
N PRO A 133 -14.98 -13.28 -7.25
CA PRO A 133 -14.28 -14.43 -7.84
C PRO A 133 -14.18 -14.42 -9.37
N THR A 134 -14.96 -13.57 -10.04
CA THR A 134 -14.95 -13.38 -11.49
C THR A 134 -13.73 -12.63 -11.99
N VAL A 135 -13.00 -11.93 -11.12
CA VAL A 135 -11.75 -11.24 -11.45
C VAL A 135 -10.65 -11.64 -10.48
N GLY A 136 -9.39 -11.49 -10.88
CA GLY A 136 -8.27 -11.75 -10.00
C GLY A 136 -6.96 -11.18 -10.52
N VAL A 137 -6.03 -10.92 -9.60
CA VAL A 137 -4.68 -10.49 -9.98
C VAL A 137 -3.84 -11.74 -10.20
N PRO A 138 -3.39 -12.04 -11.43
CA PRO A 138 -2.52 -13.18 -11.65
C PRO A 138 -1.21 -12.94 -10.89
N LEU A 139 -0.78 -13.92 -10.10
CA LEU A 139 0.53 -13.91 -9.44
C LEU A 139 1.17 -15.30 -9.60
N PRO A 140 2.16 -15.42 -10.49
CA PRO A 140 2.88 -16.68 -10.72
C PRO A 140 3.74 -17.10 -9.53
N ALA A 141 3.98 -18.40 -9.42
CA ALA A 141 4.97 -18.93 -8.49
C ALA A 141 6.36 -18.34 -8.78
N GLY A 142 7.16 -18.14 -7.73
CA GLY A 142 8.54 -17.65 -7.86
C GLY A 142 8.69 -16.13 -7.92
N HIS A 143 7.61 -15.38 -8.17
CA HIS A 143 7.62 -13.92 -8.06
C HIS A 143 8.06 -13.49 -6.66
N ARG A 144 8.90 -12.46 -6.57
CA ARG A 144 9.48 -11.97 -5.32
C ARG A 144 8.75 -10.71 -4.89
N LEU A 145 8.17 -10.75 -3.70
CA LEU A 145 7.40 -9.67 -3.12
C LEU A 145 8.16 -9.02 -1.97
N GLN A 146 8.03 -7.71 -1.81
CA GLN A 146 8.45 -6.99 -0.61
C GLN A 146 7.33 -6.08 -0.10
N ALA A 147 7.06 -6.12 1.20
CA ALA A 147 6.20 -5.13 1.83
C ALA A 147 7.03 -3.91 2.22
N PHE A 148 6.57 -2.72 1.88
CA PHE A 148 7.08 -1.42 2.30
C PHE A 148 5.99 -0.71 3.12
N PHE A 149 6.39 -0.02 4.18
CA PHE A 149 5.45 0.74 5.00
C PHE A 149 6.13 1.91 5.68
N MET A 150 5.40 3.02 5.74
CA MET A 150 5.75 4.23 6.45
C MET A 150 4.86 4.35 7.68
N TRP A 151 5.47 4.65 8.83
CA TRP A 151 4.75 4.78 10.09
C TRP A 151 4.41 6.24 10.41
N HIS A 152 3.31 6.42 11.13
CA HIS A 152 2.81 7.69 11.66
C HIS A 152 2.24 7.49 13.06
N ASN A 153 3.07 7.63 14.09
CA ASN A 153 2.57 7.52 15.46
C ASN A 153 2.16 8.90 15.99
N ASP A 154 0.91 9.29 15.71
CA ASP A 154 0.29 10.53 16.19
C ASP A 154 -0.15 10.47 17.67
N SER A 155 0.22 9.41 18.40
CA SER A 155 -0.07 9.29 19.83
C SER A 155 1.03 9.85 20.71
N ASP A 156 0.72 10.05 21.99
CA ASP A 156 1.67 10.55 23.01
C ASP A 156 2.55 9.46 23.60
N GLN A 157 2.53 8.24 23.04
CA GLN A 157 3.21 7.08 23.61
C GLN A 157 4.08 6.37 22.57
N ASP A 158 5.31 6.07 22.97
CA ASP A 158 6.18 5.15 22.25
C ASP A 158 5.55 3.75 22.22
N LEU A 159 5.55 3.13 21.04
CA LEU A 159 5.07 1.76 20.84
C LEU A 159 6.26 0.84 20.57
N GLU A 160 6.52 -0.09 21.48
CA GLU A 160 7.76 -0.86 21.48
C GLU A 160 7.72 -2.13 20.59
N ALA A 161 6.60 -2.85 20.56
CA ALA A 161 6.51 -4.14 19.89
C ALA A 161 5.39 -4.16 18.87
N VAL A 162 5.55 -3.40 17.79
CA VAL A 162 4.56 -3.30 16.72
C VAL A 162 4.86 -4.32 15.64
N TYR A 163 3.84 -5.00 15.15
CA TYR A 163 3.94 -5.93 14.04
C TYR A 163 2.93 -5.57 12.97
N LEU A 164 3.39 -5.65 11.72
CA LEU A 164 2.51 -5.64 10.56
C LEU A 164 2.15 -7.09 10.21
N ARG A 165 0.86 -7.39 10.07
CA ARG A 165 0.35 -8.69 9.61
C ARG A 165 -0.50 -8.47 8.36
N LEU A 166 -0.01 -8.94 7.23
CA LEU A 166 -0.69 -8.92 5.95
C LEU A 166 -1.13 -10.34 5.59
N THR A 167 -2.43 -10.58 5.53
CA THR A 167 -3.03 -11.82 5.05
C THR A 167 -3.53 -11.63 3.63
N ILE A 168 -2.91 -12.32 2.68
CA ILE A 168 -3.25 -12.29 1.26
C ILE A 168 -4.10 -13.52 0.95
N THR A 169 -5.27 -13.32 0.36
CA THR A 169 -6.18 -14.41 -0.05
C THR A 169 -6.09 -14.64 -1.55
N TRP A 170 -6.26 -15.89 -1.98
CA TRP A 170 -6.07 -16.26 -3.38
C TRP A 170 -7.01 -17.38 -3.87
N LEU A 171 -7.12 -17.54 -5.20
CA LEU A 171 -7.70 -18.71 -5.85
C LEU A 171 -6.61 -19.50 -6.59
N PRO A 172 -6.75 -20.82 -6.73
CA PRO A 172 -5.79 -21.65 -7.46
C PRO A 172 -5.63 -21.18 -8.92
N GLY A 173 -4.40 -21.16 -9.44
CA GLY A 173 -4.15 -20.75 -10.82
C GLY A 173 -4.84 -21.60 -11.89
N ASN A 174 -5.18 -22.85 -11.57
CA ASN A 174 -5.86 -23.79 -12.46
C ASN A 174 -7.40 -23.75 -12.37
N LEU A 175 -7.99 -22.74 -11.72
CA LEU A 175 -9.45 -22.60 -11.60
C LEU A 175 -10.13 -22.58 -12.98
N GLN A 176 -11.30 -23.21 -13.07
CA GLN A 176 -12.19 -23.15 -14.23
C GLN A 176 -13.63 -22.81 -13.79
N PRO A 177 -14.28 -21.81 -14.40
CA PRO A 177 -13.71 -20.86 -15.35
C PRO A 177 -12.60 -19.99 -14.71
N ARG A 178 -11.66 -19.53 -15.53
CA ARG A 178 -10.59 -18.64 -15.07
C ARG A 178 -11.17 -17.25 -14.74
N PRO A 179 -10.74 -16.60 -13.65
CA PRO A 179 -11.05 -15.19 -13.41
C PRO A 179 -10.50 -14.31 -14.55
N ALA A 180 -11.18 -13.20 -14.84
CA ALA A 180 -10.64 -12.18 -15.72
C ALA A 180 -9.41 -11.52 -15.06
N PRO A 181 -8.30 -11.38 -15.79
CA PRO A 181 -7.08 -10.79 -15.24
C PRO A 181 -7.25 -9.30 -15.03
N VAL A 182 -7.03 -8.85 -13.79
CA VAL A 182 -6.97 -7.43 -13.43
C VAL A 182 -5.65 -7.17 -12.74
N LEU A 183 -5.05 -6.02 -12.99
CA LEU A 183 -3.78 -5.61 -12.39
C LEU A 183 -4.00 -4.28 -11.69
N PRO A 184 -3.59 -4.15 -10.42
CA PRO A 184 -3.55 -2.86 -9.77
C PRO A 184 -2.63 -1.92 -10.53
N PHE A 185 -2.88 -0.63 -10.44
CA PHE A 185 -1.94 0.37 -10.91
C PHE A 185 -2.03 1.59 -10.02
N TRP A 186 -1.02 2.44 -10.13
CA TRP A 186 -1.05 3.76 -9.52
C TRP A 186 -0.38 4.77 -10.44
N ALA A 187 -0.73 6.04 -10.20
CA ALA A 187 -0.05 7.18 -10.77
C ALA A 187 -0.19 8.36 -9.81
N ASP A 188 0.71 9.32 -9.86
CA ASP A 188 0.69 10.48 -8.98
C ASP A 188 0.93 11.76 -9.78
N VAL A 189 0.32 12.85 -9.30
CA VAL A 189 0.34 14.16 -9.96
C VAL A 189 1.71 14.84 -9.95
N ASP A 190 2.69 14.25 -9.25
CA ASP A 190 4.02 14.79 -9.06
C ASP A 190 5.10 13.71 -8.91
N PHE A 191 4.89 12.52 -9.47
CA PHE A 191 5.88 11.47 -9.35
C PHE A 191 7.11 11.74 -10.22
N HIS A 192 8.26 11.84 -9.55
CA HIS A 192 9.57 11.99 -10.17
C HIS A 192 10.40 10.72 -9.88
N PRO A 193 10.24 9.66 -10.69
CA PRO A 193 11.01 8.43 -10.51
C PRO A 193 12.53 8.67 -10.61
N GLY A 194 12.92 9.71 -11.35
CA GLY A 194 14.31 10.14 -11.51
C GLY A 194 14.96 10.74 -10.26
N GLU A 195 14.15 11.22 -9.31
CA GLU A 195 14.57 12.00 -8.14
C GLU A 195 14.30 11.21 -6.85
N GLY A 196 14.61 9.91 -6.87
CA GLY A 196 14.36 9.04 -5.72
C GLY A 196 12.87 8.75 -5.47
N GLY A 197 12.00 9.03 -6.45
CA GLY A 197 10.56 8.79 -6.33
C GLY A 197 9.82 9.88 -5.56
N ALA A 198 10.36 11.10 -5.51
CA ALA A 198 9.65 12.26 -4.95
C ALA A 198 8.26 12.39 -5.58
N ASN A 199 7.25 12.58 -4.73
CA ASN A 199 5.83 12.60 -5.11
C ASN A 199 5.02 13.60 -4.26
N ARG A 200 5.68 14.67 -3.81
CA ARG A 200 5.14 15.61 -2.83
C ARG A 200 5.33 17.03 -3.28
N TYR A 201 4.41 17.89 -2.88
CA TYR A 201 4.45 19.30 -3.23
C TYR A 201 3.75 20.22 -2.25
N ASP A 202 3.95 21.52 -2.46
CA ASP A 202 3.38 22.54 -1.63
C ASP A 202 2.12 23.14 -2.24
N VAL A 203 1.14 23.45 -1.40
CA VAL A 203 -0.12 24.11 -1.78
C VAL A 203 -0.16 25.50 -1.14
N PRO A 204 -0.16 26.59 -1.94
CA PRO A 204 -0.20 27.94 -1.39
C PRO A 204 -1.53 28.23 -0.66
N PRO A 205 -1.58 29.28 0.19
CA PRO A 205 -2.83 29.81 0.72
C PRO A 205 -3.85 30.05 -0.40
N GLY A 206 -5.11 29.66 -0.18
CA GLY A 206 -6.18 29.71 -1.17
C GLY A 206 -6.38 28.42 -1.98
N GLY A 207 -5.45 27.46 -1.88
CA GLY A 207 -5.55 26.14 -2.52
C GLY A 207 -4.84 26.07 -3.87
N SER A 208 -4.94 24.91 -4.51
CA SER A 208 -4.37 24.70 -5.85
C SER A 208 -5.12 23.63 -6.64
N THR A 209 -5.00 23.73 -7.96
CA THR A 209 -5.28 22.61 -8.86
C THR A 209 -3.99 22.23 -9.54
N ARG A 210 -3.61 20.97 -9.44
CA ARG A 210 -2.42 20.42 -10.08
C ARG A 210 -2.81 19.38 -11.11
N VAL A 211 -2.07 19.37 -12.22
CA VAL A 211 -2.33 18.52 -13.36
C VAL A 211 -1.04 17.81 -13.75
N ALA A 212 -1.11 16.51 -13.98
CA ALA A 212 -0.03 15.72 -14.56
C ALA A 212 -0.56 14.87 -15.71
N GLU A 213 0.26 14.69 -16.73
CA GLU A 213 -0.03 13.81 -17.85
C GLU A 213 0.52 12.41 -17.58
N PHE A 214 -0.22 11.38 -17.98
CA PHE A 214 0.28 10.00 -18.03
C PHE A 214 -0.23 9.28 -19.27
N THR A 215 0.43 8.17 -19.60
CA THR A 215 0.01 7.24 -20.64
C THR A 215 0.03 5.81 -20.11
N VAL A 216 -0.71 4.91 -20.75
CA VAL A 216 -0.63 3.47 -20.50
C VAL A 216 0.03 2.78 -21.70
N PRO A 217 0.94 1.82 -21.52
CA PRO A 217 1.61 1.13 -22.62
C PRO A 217 0.73 0.07 -23.31
N VAL A 218 -0.40 -0.30 -22.69
CA VAL A 218 -1.35 -1.29 -23.19
C VAL A 218 -2.78 -0.78 -23.03
N SER A 219 -3.64 -1.14 -23.98
CA SER A 219 -5.06 -0.80 -23.91
C SER A 219 -5.80 -1.70 -22.91
N GLY A 220 -6.88 -1.18 -22.35
CA GLY A 220 -7.71 -1.91 -21.39
C GLY A 220 -8.68 -1.02 -20.64
N HIS A 221 -9.39 -1.60 -19.67
CA HIS A 221 -10.45 -0.93 -18.96
C HIS A 221 -10.09 -0.55 -17.53
N LEU A 222 -10.44 0.67 -17.12
CA LEU A 222 -10.40 1.10 -15.74
C LEU A 222 -11.63 0.57 -14.99
N LEU A 223 -11.44 -0.40 -14.11
CA LEU A 223 -12.53 -1.04 -13.36
C LEU A 223 -12.80 -0.39 -12.01
N VAL A 224 -11.74 0.09 -11.37
CA VAL A 224 -11.81 0.74 -10.05
C VAL A 224 -10.84 1.92 -10.04
N LEU A 225 -11.28 3.04 -9.48
CA LEU A 225 -10.41 4.16 -9.13
C LEU A 225 -10.61 4.54 -7.65
N SER A 226 -9.52 4.80 -6.97
CA SER A 226 -9.42 5.43 -5.66
C SER A 226 -8.25 6.41 -5.71
N GLY A 227 -8.01 7.12 -4.62
CA GLY A 227 -6.78 7.87 -4.47
C GLY A 227 -6.34 8.01 -3.03
N HIS A 228 -5.24 8.74 -2.87
CA HIS A 228 -4.71 9.15 -1.60
C HIS A 228 -4.47 10.67 -1.62
N LEU A 229 -4.93 11.32 -0.57
CA LEU A 229 -4.86 12.76 -0.36
C LEU A 229 -4.53 13.02 1.11
N HIS A 230 -3.68 14.01 1.36
CA HIS A 230 -3.43 14.55 2.69
C HIS A 230 -4.54 15.53 3.09
N ASP A 231 -4.47 16.03 4.32
CA ASP A 231 -5.40 17.02 4.84
C ASP A 231 -5.59 18.21 3.89
N TYR A 232 -6.83 18.68 3.85
CA TYR A 232 -7.37 19.64 2.89
C TYR A 232 -7.45 19.20 1.42
N GLY A 233 -6.98 18.01 1.05
CA GLY A 233 -7.20 17.44 -0.29
C GLY A 233 -8.70 17.30 -0.59
N ALA A 234 -9.16 17.82 -1.72
CA ALA A 234 -10.58 17.89 -2.05
C ALA A 234 -11.01 16.75 -2.99
N SER A 235 -10.30 16.57 -4.09
CA SER A 235 -10.65 15.57 -5.11
C SER A 235 -9.48 15.23 -6.02
N ILE A 236 -9.58 14.06 -6.65
CA ILE A 236 -8.74 13.65 -7.77
C ILE A 236 -9.67 13.18 -8.89
N ARG A 237 -9.29 13.45 -10.14
CA ARG A 237 -10.00 12.92 -11.31
C ARG A 237 -9.04 12.54 -12.42
N VAL A 238 -9.49 11.59 -13.23
CA VAL A 238 -8.81 11.18 -14.46
C VAL A 238 -9.58 11.74 -15.64
N GLU A 239 -8.89 12.44 -16.54
CA GLU A 239 -9.46 13.00 -17.75
C GLU A 239 -8.77 12.46 -19.00
N ASP A 240 -9.50 12.35 -20.10
CA ASP A 240 -8.91 12.23 -21.43
C ASP A 240 -8.30 13.57 -21.82
N ALA A 241 -6.99 13.61 -22.10
CA ALA A 241 -6.29 14.87 -22.36
C ALA A 241 -6.71 15.53 -23.69
N GLN A 242 -7.31 14.77 -24.61
CA GLN A 242 -7.71 15.28 -25.92
C GLN A 242 -9.17 15.77 -25.91
N THR A 243 -10.08 15.06 -25.25
CA THR A 243 -11.51 15.42 -25.23
C THR A 243 -11.92 16.24 -24.01
N GLY A 244 -11.13 16.20 -22.94
CA GLY A 244 -11.49 16.77 -21.64
C GLY A 244 -12.59 15.99 -20.91
N GLU A 245 -12.93 14.79 -21.39
CA GLU A 245 -13.90 13.91 -20.75
C GLU A 245 -13.37 13.44 -19.40
N ILE A 246 -14.18 13.60 -18.35
CA ILE A 246 -13.87 13.04 -17.02
C ILE A 246 -14.23 11.56 -17.05
N LEU A 247 -13.21 10.71 -17.05
CA LEU A 247 -13.36 9.26 -17.07
C LEU A 247 -13.73 8.71 -15.70
N ALA A 248 -13.22 9.35 -14.64
CA ALA A 248 -13.45 8.95 -13.25
C ALA A 248 -13.12 10.09 -12.28
N ARG A 249 -13.78 10.15 -11.12
CA ARG A 249 -13.56 11.16 -10.07
C ARG A 249 -13.73 10.59 -8.68
N VAL A 250 -12.75 10.82 -7.82
CA VAL A 250 -12.82 10.51 -6.39
C VAL A 250 -12.72 11.78 -5.56
N THR A 251 -13.41 11.77 -4.41
CA THR A 251 -13.50 12.92 -3.51
C THR A 251 -13.09 12.51 -2.11
N ALA A 252 -12.42 13.42 -1.41
CA ALA A 252 -12.11 13.21 -0.01
C ALA A 252 -13.37 13.40 0.86
N ARG A 253 -13.53 12.55 1.87
CA ARG A 253 -14.39 12.80 3.02
C ARG A 253 -13.54 13.52 4.07
N ARG A 254 -13.93 14.75 4.40
CA ARG A 254 -13.18 15.63 5.31
C ARG A 254 -14.02 16.03 6.51
N ASP A 255 -13.35 16.27 7.62
CA ASP A 255 -13.92 17.00 8.76
C ASP A 255 -13.89 18.52 8.49
N ALA A 256 -14.55 19.29 9.35
CA ALA A 256 -14.66 20.75 9.20
C ALA A 256 -13.30 21.48 9.31
N ASP A 257 -12.32 20.87 9.99
CA ASP A 257 -10.97 21.39 10.14
C ASP A 257 -10.05 21.09 8.94
N GLY A 258 -10.53 20.32 7.96
CA GLY A 258 -9.78 19.89 6.78
C GLY A 258 -9.22 18.48 6.86
N THR A 259 -9.31 17.81 8.01
CA THR A 259 -8.76 16.46 8.21
C THR A 259 -9.37 15.46 7.22
N VAL A 260 -8.56 14.78 6.42
CA VAL A 260 -9.04 13.74 5.51
C VAL A 260 -9.30 12.46 6.30
N ARG A 261 -10.57 12.00 6.25
CA ARG A 261 -11.02 10.75 6.90
C ARG A 261 -11.13 9.58 5.93
N GLY A 262 -10.95 9.82 4.64
CA GLY A 262 -11.20 8.84 3.60
C GLY A 262 -11.18 9.46 2.21
N VAL A 263 -10.87 8.67 1.20
CA VAL A 263 -11.10 9.02 -0.21
C VAL A 263 -12.14 8.05 -0.77
N SER A 264 -13.10 8.56 -1.54
CA SER A 264 -14.11 7.71 -2.17
C SER A 264 -13.49 6.76 -3.20
N ARG A 265 -14.24 5.72 -3.55
CA ARG A 265 -13.86 4.72 -4.56
C ARG A 265 -14.94 4.70 -5.63
N GLU A 266 -14.54 4.73 -6.89
CA GLU A 266 -15.44 4.50 -8.01
C GLU A 266 -15.30 3.06 -8.50
N LEU A 267 -16.42 2.35 -8.53
CA LEU A 267 -16.51 0.95 -8.99
C LEU A 267 -17.05 0.94 -10.43
N LEU A 268 -16.23 1.43 -11.35
CA LEU A 268 -16.57 1.67 -12.76
C LEU A 268 -16.99 0.38 -13.49
N GLY A 269 -16.41 -0.75 -13.11
CA GLY A 269 -16.74 -2.08 -13.65
C GLY A 269 -18.08 -2.66 -13.21
N LEU A 270 -18.83 -2.01 -12.29
CA LEU A 270 -20.16 -2.48 -11.90
C LEU A 270 -21.26 -2.10 -12.90
N TRP A 271 -21.06 -1.01 -13.63
CA TRP A 271 -22.08 -0.41 -14.51
C TRP A 271 -21.81 -0.66 -16.00
N GLY A 272 -20.82 -1.49 -16.30
CA GLY A 272 -20.34 -1.76 -17.64
C GLY A 272 -18.87 -2.21 -17.58
N PRO A 273 -18.15 -2.22 -18.71
CA PRO A 273 -16.74 -2.59 -18.72
C PRO A 273 -15.84 -1.52 -18.06
N GLY A 274 -16.36 -0.33 -17.74
CA GLY A 274 -15.56 0.82 -17.29
C GLY A 274 -14.91 1.58 -18.46
N PRO A 275 -14.38 2.80 -18.24
CA PRO A 275 -13.69 3.57 -19.27
C PRO A 275 -12.55 2.77 -19.92
N HIS A 276 -12.48 2.79 -21.25
CA HIS A 276 -11.38 2.18 -22.00
C HIS A 276 -10.24 3.19 -22.15
N LEU A 277 -9.05 2.80 -21.71
CA LEU A 277 -7.82 3.55 -21.94
C LEU A 277 -7.09 2.94 -23.14
N GLU A 278 -6.72 3.79 -24.09
CA GLU A 278 -5.97 3.43 -25.28
C GLU A 278 -4.47 3.50 -25.01
N ALA A 279 -3.72 2.51 -25.51
CA ALA A 279 -2.27 2.50 -25.42
C ALA A 279 -1.65 3.77 -26.02
N ASN A 280 -0.70 4.37 -25.30
CA ASN A 280 0.03 5.59 -25.65
C ASN A 280 -0.83 6.86 -25.82
N ARG A 281 -2.12 6.80 -25.47
CA ARG A 281 -2.97 7.97 -25.37
C ARG A 281 -2.69 8.74 -24.09
N ARG A 282 -2.79 10.06 -24.18
CA ARG A 282 -2.51 11.00 -23.08
C ARG A 282 -3.75 11.15 -22.21
N TYR A 283 -3.57 10.95 -20.92
CA TYR A 283 -4.57 11.13 -19.88
C TYR A 283 -4.04 12.11 -18.84
N LEU A 284 -4.94 12.77 -18.13
CA LEU A 284 -4.58 13.72 -17.08
C LEU A 284 -5.02 13.19 -15.72
N ILE A 285 -4.15 13.35 -14.73
CA ILE A 285 -4.52 13.34 -13.31
C ILE A 285 -4.72 14.79 -12.93
N VAL A 286 -5.89 15.12 -12.41
CA VAL A 286 -6.20 16.47 -11.90
C VAL A 286 -6.50 16.37 -10.42
N VAL A 287 -5.65 16.97 -9.60
CA VAL A 287 -5.74 16.98 -8.13
C VAL A 287 -6.11 18.37 -7.65
N VAL A 288 -7.06 18.46 -6.73
CA VAL A 288 -7.52 19.73 -6.15
C VAL A 288 -7.31 19.68 -4.64
N TYR A 289 -6.63 20.70 -4.13
CA TYR A 289 -6.53 21.00 -2.71
C TYR A 289 -7.18 22.34 -2.42
N ASP A 290 -7.95 22.38 -1.34
CA ASP A 290 -8.32 23.64 -0.72
C ASP A 290 -7.21 24.02 0.28
N ASN A 291 -6.93 25.29 0.50
CA ASN A 291 -6.07 25.69 1.63
C ASN A 291 -6.65 26.97 2.25
N PRO A 292 -7.51 26.85 3.29
CA PRO A 292 -8.11 28.00 3.95
C PRO A 292 -7.14 28.70 4.92
N THR A 293 -5.96 28.14 5.14
CA THR A 293 -4.97 28.68 6.07
C THR A 293 -4.20 29.85 5.45
N ARG A 294 -3.39 30.53 6.28
CA ARG A 294 -2.53 31.65 5.83
C ARG A 294 -1.12 31.20 5.44
N THR A 295 -0.81 29.92 5.59
CA THR A 295 0.51 29.34 5.30
C THR A 295 0.38 28.28 4.21
N PRO A 296 1.44 28.01 3.43
CA PRO A 296 1.43 26.88 2.52
C PRO A 296 1.23 25.56 3.27
N LEU A 297 0.43 24.65 2.71
CA LEU A 297 0.53 23.23 3.07
C LEU A 297 1.80 22.71 2.42
N THR A 298 2.61 21.96 3.15
CA THR A 298 3.88 21.44 2.63
C THR A 298 3.83 19.93 2.48
N GLY A 299 4.51 19.40 1.46
CA GLY A 299 4.69 17.96 1.29
C GLY A 299 3.39 17.16 1.09
N VAL A 300 2.35 17.74 0.49
CA VAL A 300 1.10 17.02 0.19
C VAL A 300 1.24 16.10 -1.01
N MET A 301 0.38 15.07 -1.08
CA MET A 301 0.41 14.06 -2.14
C MET A 301 -0.87 14.03 -2.97
N GLY A 302 -0.80 13.52 -4.19
CA GLY A 302 -1.93 13.45 -5.11
C GLY A 302 -1.87 12.17 -5.94
N VAL A 303 -2.16 11.04 -5.31
CA VAL A 303 -1.99 9.71 -5.90
C VAL A 303 -3.34 9.14 -6.32
N ILE A 304 -3.43 8.60 -7.53
CA ILE A 304 -4.49 7.66 -7.92
C ILE A 304 -4.01 6.22 -7.81
N GLY A 305 -4.92 5.33 -7.44
CA GLY A 305 -4.71 3.89 -7.45
C GLY A 305 -5.97 3.18 -7.87
N GLY A 306 -5.86 2.06 -8.59
CA GLY A 306 -7.03 1.43 -9.18
C GLY A 306 -6.81 -0.01 -9.64
N LEU A 307 -7.84 -0.58 -10.25
CA LEU A 307 -7.77 -1.85 -10.95
C LEU A 307 -7.94 -1.63 -12.44
N PHE A 308 -6.98 -2.12 -13.21
CA PHE A 308 -6.98 -2.07 -14.66
C PHE A 308 -7.11 -3.48 -15.24
N GLN A 309 -8.03 -3.66 -16.18
CA GLN A 309 -8.21 -4.90 -16.92
C GLN A 309 -7.61 -4.72 -18.33
N PRO A 310 -6.39 -5.22 -18.60
CA PRO A 310 -5.82 -5.13 -19.94
C PRO A 310 -6.66 -5.93 -20.94
N ASP A 311 -6.74 -5.45 -22.19
CA ASP A 311 -7.39 -6.20 -23.29
C ASP A 311 -6.70 -7.55 -23.54
N ASP A 312 -5.37 -7.58 -23.37
CA ASP A 312 -4.56 -8.79 -23.30
C ASP A 312 -3.51 -8.67 -22.19
N VAL A 313 -3.66 -9.43 -21.11
CA VAL A 313 -2.70 -9.45 -19.99
C VAL A 313 -1.29 -9.87 -20.40
N ARG A 314 -1.13 -10.60 -21.52
CA ARG A 314 0.19 -11.02 -22.02
C ARG A 314 0.96 -9.86 -22.65
N ALA A 315 0.27 -8.78 -23.00
CA ALA A 315 0.90 -7.56 -23.51
C ALA A 315 1.45 -6.67 -22.40
N TRP A 316 1.19 -7.00 -21.12
CA TRP A 316 1.69 -6.22 -20.00
C TRP A 316 3.22 -6.04 -20.11
N PRO A 317 3.72 -4.81 -19.94
CA PRO A 317 5.12 -4.53 -20.20
C PRO A 317 6.03 -5.31 -19.24
N ALA A 318 7.09 -5.89 -19.78
CA ALA A 318 8.10 -6.58 -18.99
C ALA A 318 8.96 -5.59 -18.20
N VAL A 319 9.57 -6.07 -17.12
CA VAL A 319 10.62 -5.33 -16.42
C VAL A 319 11.82 -5.15 -17.36
N ASP A 320 12.31 -3.92 -17.46
CA ASP A 320 13.62 -3.63 -18.04
C ASP A 320 14.62 -3.40 -16.89
N PRO A 321 15.49 -4.39 -16.57
CA PRO A 321 16.44 -4.27 -15.47
C PRO A 321 17.55 -3.24 -15.74
N THR A 322 17.67 -2.74 -16.98
CA THR A 322 18.63 -1.71 -17.37
C THR A 322 18.05 -0.30 -17.28
N ASN A 323 16.74 -0.17 -17.09
CA ASN A 323 16.10 1.13 -16.93
C ASN A 323 16.57 1.82 -15.64
N PRO A 324 17.05 3.08 -15.70
CA PRO A 324 17.60 3.76 -14.53
C PRO A 324 16.55 4.04 -13.44
N ASP A 325 15.30 4.28 -13.81
CA ASP A 325 14.20 4.46 -12.84
C ASP A 325 13.89 3.16 -12.12
N TYR A 326 13.86 2.04 -12.86
CA TYR A 326 13.70 0.71 -12.28
C TYR A 326 14.83 0.39 -11.29
N GLN A 327 16.09 0.68 -11.66
CA GLN A 327 17.25 0.46 -10.78
C GLN A 327 17.21 1.32 -9.52
N ARG A 328 16.83 2.60 -9.64
CA ARG A 328 16.66 3.50 -8.49
C ARG A 328 15.55 3.03 -7.56
N ASP A 329 14.41 2.68 -8.13
CA ASP A 329 13.26 2.13 -7.41
C ASP A 329 13.67 0.88 -6.62
N LEU A 330 14.33 -0.06 -7.31
CA LEU A 330 14.79 -1.30 -6.72
C LEU A 330 15.85 -1.08 -5.62
N ALA A 331 16.78 -0.13 -5.81
CA ALA A 331 17.76 0.23 -4.78
C ALA A 331 17.11 0.84 -3.53
N GLY A 332 15.97 1.52 -3.70
CA GLY A 332 15.11 1.98 -2.60
C GLY A 332 14.56 0.83 -1.76
N PHE A 333 14.37 -0.36 -2.34
CA PHE A 333 13.68 -1.51 -1.74
C PHE A 333 14.62 -2.65 -1.27
N LEU A 334 15.63 -3.04 -2.06
CA LEU A 334 16.41 -4.28 -1.88
C LEU A 334 17.49 -4.29 -0.77
N ARG A 335 17.33 -3.56 0.32
CA ARG A 335 18.29 -3.60 1.44
C ARG A 335 18.21 -4.86 2.33
N ALA A 336 17.43 -5.88 1.99
CA ALA A 336 17.11 -7.00 2.88
C ALA A 336 17.45 -8.40 2.32
N SER A 337 17.52 -9.39 3.22
CA SER A 337 17.79 -10.79 2.90
C SER A 337 16.58 -11.44 2.22
N THR A 338 16.77 -12.54 1.48
CA THR A 338 15.64 -13.29 0.89
C THR A 338 15.16 -14.37 1.85
N VAL A 339 13.85 -14.47 2.06
CA VAL A 339 13.21 -15.50 2.90
C VAL A 339 12.19 -16.29 2.08
N ALA A 340 12.39 -17.59 1.98
CA ALA A 340 11.42 -18.50 1.38
C ALA A 340 10.24 -18.73 2.33
N MET A 341 9.02 -18.85 1.80
CA MET A 341 7.84 -19.16 2.62
C MET A 341 7.96 -20.53 3.28
N ALA A 342 7.69 -20.61 4.59
CA ALA A 342 7.72 -21.89 5.31
C ALA A 342 6.36 -22.58 5.22
N ASN A 343 6.35 -23.84 4.76
CA ASN A 343 5.17 -24.70 4.80
C ASN A 343 4.88 -25.09 6.26
N ARG A 344 3.79 -24.58 6.84
CA ARG A 344 3.28 -25.12 8.10
C ARG A 344 2.31 -26.27 7.82
N THR A 345 2.85 -27.45 7.58
CA THR A 345 2.08 -28.68 7.67
C THR A 345 1.89 -28.98 9.16
N ARG A 346 0.83 -28.47 9.79
CA ARG A 346 0.40 -29.01 11.09
C ARG A 346 -0.20 -30.40 10.83
N MET A 347 0.59 -31.45 11.00
CA MET A 347 0.05 -32.73 11.43
C MET A 347 -0.42 -32.53 12.86
N LEU A 348 -1.74 -32.53 13.08
CA LEU A 348 -2.28 -32.81 14.41
C LEU A 348 -2.12 -34.34 14.63
N PRO A 349 -1.76 -34.77 15.86
CA PRO A 349 -1.68 -36.18 16.22
C PRO A 349 -3.04 -36.87 16.18
#